data_AF-A0A2V5Y0E2-F1
#
_entry.id   AF-A0A2V5Y0E2-F1
#
_cell.length_a   1.000
_cell.length_b   1.000
_cell.length_c   1.000
_cell.angle_alpha   90.00
_cell.angle_beta   90.00
_cell.angle_gamma   90.00
#
_symmetry.space_group_name_H-M   'P 1'
#
loop_
_entity.id
_entity.type
_entity.pdbx_description
1 polymer ?
#
loop_
_entity_poly.entity_id
_entity_poly.type
_entity_poly.pdbx_seq_one_letter_code
_entity_poly.pdbx_strand_id
1 'polypeptide(L)'
;MPIWLPRSKNIVRLFLCGDVMTGRGIDQALAHQANPILYEPHVRDAREYVALAQRAHGEIPRPLSVDYIWGDALQELEPAQLDLRIVNLETAITSAETPWPE
;
A
#
# COMPACT_ATOMS: atom_id res chain seq x y z
N MET A 1 6.76 -26.94 -1.60
CA MET A 1 6.58 -27.31 -0.18
C MET A 1 7.21 -26.22 0.66
N PRO A 2 6.50 -25.55 1.57
CA PRO A 2 7.13 -24.48 2.32
C PRO A 2 8.00 -25.04 3.46
N ILE A 3 9.18 -24.46 3.66
CA ILE A 3 10.27 -24.84 4.59
C ILE A 3 9.99 -24.38 6.05
N TRP A 4 8.72 -24.18 6.42
CA TRP A 4 8.39 -23.62 7.72
C TRP A 4 8.64 -24.61 8.86
N LEU A 5 9.45 -24.19 9.83
CA LEU A 5 9.65 -24.93 11.08
C LEU A 5 8.31 -25.05 11.86
N PRO A 6 8.10 -26.16 12.61
CA PRO A 6 6.93 -26.31 13.47
C PRO A 6 6.83 -25.18 14.50
N ARG A 7 5.60 -24.82 14.92
CA ARG A 7 5.41 -23.84 16.00
C ARG A 7 6.10 -24.30 17.29
N SER A 8 6.87 -23.39 17.89
CA SER A 8 7.49 -23.55 19.21
C SER A 8 7.11 -22.35 20.07
N LYS A 9 6.87 -22.57 21.37
CA LYS A 9 6.51 -21.48 22.30
C LYS A 9 7.63 -20.46 22.52
N ASN A 10 8.85 -20.78 22.10
CA ASN A 10 10.04 -19.95 22.32
C ASN A 10 10.58 -19.31 21.03
N ILE A 11 9.83 -19.38 19.92
CA ILE A 11 10.21 -18.79 18.63
C ILE A 11 9.14 -17.76 18.25
N VAL A 12 9.58 -16.56 17.87
CA VAL A 12 8.74 -15.53 17.25
C VAL A 12 9.03 -15.52 15.75
N ARG A 13 7.98 -15.65 14.93
CA ARG A 13 8.08 -15.64 13.47
C ARG A 13 7.65 -14.28 12.94
N LEU A 14 8.58 -13.57 12.31
CA LEU A 14 8.38 -12.23 11.78
C LEU A 14 8.39 -12.26 10.25
N PHE A 15 7.49 -11.50 9.64
CA PHE A 15 7.64 -11.03 8.28
C PHE A 15 8.06 -9.56 8.31
N LEU A 16 9.14 -9.25 7.59
CA LEU A 16 9.67 -7.90 7.42
C LEU A 16 9.59 -7.55 5.94
N CYS A 17 8.83 -6.51 5.62
CA CYS A 17 8.81 -5.90 4.30
C CYS A 17 9.58 -4.58 4.32
N GLY A 18 10.15 -4.21 3.18
CA GLY A 18 10.73 -2.90 2.98
C GLY A 18 9.65 -1.83 2.83
N ASP A 19 9.99 -0.82 2.04
CA ASP A 19 9.24 0.43 1.96
C ASP A 19 7.94 0.25 1.17
N VAL A 20 6.83 0.64 1.79
CA VAL A 20 5.51 0.72 1.19
C VAL A 20 5.20 2.19 0.97
N MET A 21 5.32 2.63 -0.28
CA MET A 21 5.03 3.99 -0.72
C MET A 21 3.71 4.01 -1.49
N THR A 22 2.59 4.21 -0.78
CA THR A 22 1.25 4.23 -1.38
C THR A 22 1.01 5.49 -2.23
N GLY A 23 1.61 6.62 -1.81
CA GLY A 23 1.36 7.93 -2.39
C GLY A 23 -0.12 8.34 -2.35
N ARG A 24 -0.46 9.50 -2.94
CA ARG A 24 -1.87 9.95 -3.04
C ARG A 24 -2.66 9.20 -4.13
N GLY A 25 -2.00 8.47 -5.02
CA GLY A 25 -2.62 7.80 -6.16
C GLY A 25 -3.62 6.71 -5.74
N ILE A 26 -3.22 5.81 -4.84
CA ILE A 26 -4.11 4.75 -4.36
C ILE A 26 -5.27 5.29 -3.52
N ASP A 27 -5.05 6.38 -2.78
CA ASP A 27 -6.11 7.03 -1.99
C ASP A 27 -7.28 7.45 -2.88
N GLN A 28 -7.03 7.80 -4.15
CA GLN A 28 -8.09 8.18 -5.11
C GLN A 28 -8.98 7.01 -5.55
N ALA A 29 -8.59 5.78 -5.26
CA ALA A 29 -9.39 4.58 -5.53
C ALA A 29 -10.07 4.01 -4.28
N LEU A 30 -9.68 4.46 -3.07
CA LEU A 30 -10.30 4.06 -1.81
C LEU A 30 -11.61 4.82 -1.54
N ALA A 31 -12.38 4.36 -0.54
CA ALA A 31 -13.63 4.97 -0.13
C ALA A 31 -13.48 6.42 0.40
N HIS A 32 -12.35 6.72 1.04
CA HIS A 32 -12.02 8.04 1.55
C HIS A 32 -10.80 8.58 0.82
N GLN A 33 -11.05 9.53 -0.09
CA GLN A 33 -10.04 10.08 -0.97
C GLN A 33 -9.40 11.31 -0.32
N ALA A 34 -8.07 11.38 -0.36
CA ALA A 34 -7.33 12.60 -0.05
C ALA A 34 -7.48 13.63 -1.19
N ASN A 35 -7.13 14.90 -0.94
CA ASN A 35 -7.04 15.92 -1.98
C ASN A 35 -6.10 15.44 -3.12
N PRO A 36 -6.52 15.45 -4.39
CA PRO A 36 -5.72 14.89 -5.48
C PRO A 36 -4.52 15.74 -5.88
N ILE A 37 -4.40 16.98 -5.41
CA ILE A 37 -3.31 17.88 -5.84
C ILE A 37 -1.94 17.27 -5.50
N LEU A 38 -1.06 17.27 -6.49
CA LEU A 38 0.35 16.89 -6.38
C LEU A 38 1.23 18.09 -6.77
N TYR A 39 2.37 18.19 -6.09
CA TYR A 39 3.38 19.23 -6.31
C TYR A 39 4.60 18.64 -7.02
N GLU A 40 4.36 17.85 -8.06
CA GLU A 40 5.39 17.20 -8.87
C GLU A 40 5.46 17.86 -10.27
N PRO A 41 6.61 17.78 -10.98
CA PRO A 41 6.76 18.47 -12.27
C PRO A 41 5.83 17.97 -13.37
N HIS A 42 5.47 16.68 -13.35
CA HIS A 42 4.78 16.02 -14.47
C HIS A 42 3.33 15.67 -14.16
N VAL A 43 3.04 15.15 -12.97
CA VAL A 43 1.68 14.81 -12.55
C VAL A 43 1.26 15.78 -11.45
N ARG A 44 0.17 16.51 -11.68
CA ARG A 44 -0.37 17.49 -10.72
C ARG A 44 -1.69 17.04 -10.09
N ASP A 45 -2.22 15.91 -10.54
CA ASP A 45 -3.47 15.33 -10.07
C ASP A 45 -3.30 13.82 -9.89
N ALA A 46 -3.38 13.35 -8.64
CA ALA A 46 -3.18 11.95 -8.28
C ALA A 46 -4.17 10.99 -8.95
N ARG A 47 -5.32 11.46 -9.45
CA ARG A 47 -6.28 10.61 -10.18
C ARG A 47 -5.71 10.13 -11.51
N GLU A 48 -4.70 10.83 -12.03
CA GLU A 48 -3.99 10.43 -13.24
C GLU A 48 -3.25 9.10 -13.06
N TYR A 49 -2.75 8.80 -11.85
CA TYR A 49 -2.15 7.49 -11.54
C TYR A 49 -3.16 6.36 -11.65
N VAL A 50 -4.40 6.56 -11.19
CA VAL A 50 -5.47 5.55 -11.36
C VAL A 50 -5.86 5.41 -12.82
N ALA A 51 -5.93 6.51 -13.57
CA ALA A 51 -6.22 6.48 -15.00
C ALA A 51 -5.10 5.76 -15.79
N LEU A 52 -3.84 5.97 -15.43
CA LEU A 52 -2.67 5.25 -15.99
C LEU A 52 -2.79 3.74 -15.74
N ALA A 53 -3.07 3.35 -14.50
CA ALA A 53 -3.25 1.95 -14.14
C ALA A 53 -4.44 1.32 -14.89
N GLN A 54 -5.56 2.04 -15.02
CA GLN A 54 -6.72 1.56 -15.77
C GLN A 54 -6.43 1.37 -17.26
N ARG A 55 -5.64 2.26 -17.87
CA ARG A 55 -5.23 2.10 -19.27
C ARG A 55 -4.32 0.88 -19.48
N ALA A 56 -3.47 0.57 -18.50
CA ALA A 56 -2.54 -0.55 -18.60
C ALA A 56 -3.19 -1.91 -18.27
N HIS A 57 -4.14 -1.95 -17.34
CA HIS A 57 -4.64 -3.19 -16.75
C HIS A 57 -6.16 -3.39 -16.85
N GLY A 58 -6.89 -2.44 -17.44
CA GLY A 58 -8.35 -2.47 -17.53
C GLY A 58 -9.04 -1.79 -16.36
N GLU A 59 -10.36 -1.94 -16.26
CA GLU A 59 -11.15 -1.24 -15.25
C GLU A 59 -10.76 -1.63 -13.83
N ILE A 60 -10.45 -0.63 -13.00
CA ILE A 60 -10.23 -0.78 -11.55
C ILE A 60 -11.56 -0.49 -10.84
N PRO A 61 -12.12 -1.46 -10.10
CA PRO A 61 -13.32 -1.27 -9.29
C PRO A 61 -13.14 -0.16 -8.25
N ARG A 62 -14.19 0.61 -7.97
CA ARG A 62 -14.17 1.66 -6.95
C ARG A 62 -15.47 1.66 -6.12
N PRO A 63 -15.40 1.85 -4.78
CA PRO A 63 -14.17 1.99 -3.99
C PRO A 63 -13.45 0.66 -3.81
N LEU A 64 -12.11 0.70 -3.77
CA LEU A 64 -11.28 -0.43 -3.35
C LEU A 64 -11.37 -0.60 -1.84
N SER A 65 -11.21 -1.84 -1.38
CA SER A 65 -11.04 -2.14 0.03
C SER A 65 -9.65 -1.70 0.51
N VAL A 66 -9.52 -1.40 1.80
CA VAL A 66 -8.25 -0.89 2.38
C VAL A 66 -7.12 -1.91 2.33
N ASP A 67 -7.44 -3.20 2.24
CA ASP A 67 -6.50 -4.30 2.12
C ASP A 67 -6.07 -4.59 0.67
N TYR A 68 -6.67 -3.90 -0.32
CA TYR A 68 -6.38 -4.11 -1.75
C TYR A 68 -4.89 -4.05 -2.09
N ILE A 69 -4.14 -3.13 -1.44
CA ILE A 69 -2.70 -2.92 -1.72
C ILE A 69 -1.84 -4.16 -1.46
N TRP A 70 -2.34 -5.09 -0.63
CA TRP A 70 -1.61 -6.30 -0.31
C TRP A 70 -1.86 -7.42 -1.30
N GLY A 71 -3.02 -7.41 -1.99
CA GLY A 71 -3.39 -8.43 -2.97
C GLY A 71 -3.07 -9.85 -2.52
N ASP A 72 -2.35 -10.57 -3.36
CA ASP A 72 -1.96 -11.97 -3.13
C ASP A 72 -0.94 -12.14 -1.98
N ALA A 73 -0.25 -11.07 -1.58
CA ALA A 73 0.79 -11.15 -0.54
C ALA A 73 0.23 -11.67 0.79
N LEU A 74 -1.01 -11.31 1.16
CA LEU A 74 -1.61 -11.83 2.39
C LEU A 74 -1.78 -13.34 2.33
N GLN A 75 -2.21 -13.89 1.19
CA GLN A 75 -2.42 -15.32 1.00
C GLN A 75 -1.10 -16.09 1.04
N GLU A 76 -0.04 -15.54 0.44
CA GLU A 76 1.30 -16.14 0.48
C GLU A 76 1.90 -16.18 1.90
N LEU A 77 1.50 -15.24 2.77
CA LEU A 77 1.96 -15.17 4.16
C LEU A 77 1.17 -16.07 5.12
N GLU A 78 -0.06 -16.47 4.78
CA GLU A 78 -0.90 -17.30 5.66
C GLU A 78 -0.26 -18.63 6.10
N PRO A 79 0.35 -19.44 5.19
CA PRO A 79 0.99 -20.70 5.57
C PRO A 79 2.17 -20.53 6.53
N ALA A 80 2.74 -19.32 6.60
CA ALA A 80 3.89 -19.01 7.43
C ALA A 80 3.53 -18.78 8.90
N GLN A 81 2.25 -18.79 9.30
CA GLN A 81 1.81 -18.69 10.71
C GLN A 81 2.59 -17.62 11.50
N LEU A 82 2.73 -16.44 10.90
CA LEU A 82 3.56 -15.36 11.43
C LEU A 82 2.93 -14.80 12.70
N ASP A 83 3.76 -14.48 13.69
CA ASP A 83 3.31 -13.82 14.91
C ASP A 83 3.17 -12.31 14.68
N LEU A 84 4.03 -11.72 13.84
CA LEU A 84 3.98 -10.30 13.47
C LEU A 84 4.37 -10.08 12.00
N ARG A 85 3.76 -9.06 11.38
CA ARG A 85 4.05 -8.56 10.04
C ARG A 85 4.41 -7.08 10.19
N ILE A 86 5.64 -6.70 9.84
CA ILE A 86 6.14 -5.33 9.98
C ILE A 86 6.55 -4.83 8.59
N VAL A 87 6.12 -3.62 8.28
CA VAL A 87 6.42 -2.94 7.01
C VAL A 87 6.92 -1.54 7.32
N ASN A 88 7.85 -1.02 6.51
CA ASN A 88 8.17 0.40 6.56
C ASN A 88 7.13 1.15 5.73
N LEU A 89 6.28 1.97 6.34
CA LEU A 89 5.32 2.81 5.61
C LEU A 89 5.95 4.16 5.34
N GLU A 90 6.34 4.41 4.09
CA GLU A 90 6.95 5.66 3.67
C GLU A 90 5.89 6.60 3.13
N THR A 91 5.21 7.28 4.05
CA THR A 91 4.19 8.28 3.74
C THR A 91 4.19 9.41 4.75
N ALA A 92 3.71 10.59 4.34
CA ALA A 92 3.53 11.73 5.23
C ALA A 92 2.14 11.68 5.88
N ILE A 93 2.08 11.81 7.20
CA ILE A 93 0.83 11.96 7.95
C ILE A 93 0.74 13.40 8.43
N THR A 94 -0.12 14.20 7.80
CA THR A 94 -0.28 15.62 8.09
C THR A 94 -1.70 16.09 7.81
N SER A 95 -2.14 17.15 8.52
CA SER A 95 -3.36 17.89 8.20
C SER A 95 -3.10 19.11 7.31
N ALA A 96 -1.84 19.43 7.02
CA ALA A 96 -1.47 20.54 6.17
C ALA A 96 -1.54 20.14 4.68
N GLU A 97 -2.26 20.93 3.88
CA GLU A 97 -2.37 20.75 2.43
C GLU A 97 -1.28 21.51 1.65
N THR A 98 -0.53 22.38 2.32
CA THR A 98 0.57 23.14 1.71
C THR A 98 1.86 22.31 1.75
N PRO A 99 2.59 22.19 0.63
CA PRO A 99 3.88 21.51 0.61
C PRO A 99 4.94 22.33 1.37
N TRP A 100 6.00 21.66 1.81
CA TRP A 100 7.18 22.37 2.31
C TRP A 100 7.78 23.21 1.17
N PRO A 101 8.20 24.47 1.41
CA PRO A 101 8.82 25.29 0.38
C PRO A 101 10.12 24.65 -0.12
N GLU A 102 10.37 24.73 -1.43
CA GLU A 102 11.67 24.36 -2.03
C GLU A 102 12.81 25.25 -1.53
#